data_AF-A0A0V0GDR0-F1
#
_entry.id   AF-A0A0V0GDR0-F1
#
_cell.length_a   1.000
_cell.length_b   1.000
_cell.length_c   1.000
_cell.angle_alpha   90.00
_cell.angle_beta   90.00
_cell.angle_gamma   90.00
#
_symmetry.space_group_name_H-M   'P 1'
#
loop_
_entity.id
_entity.type
_entity.pdbx_description
1 polymer ?
#
loop_
_entity_poly.entity_id
_entity_poly.type
_entity_poly.pdbx_seq_one_letter_code
_entity_poly.pdbx_strand_id
1 'polypeptide(L)' 'MRVRNIVSWTAMIAGYVQNGIPEKGLGVFLKMVDSGTLPNAITLVSVLPACARLDCLDLGMLIHG' A
#
# COMPACT_ATOMS: atom_id res chain seq x y z
N MET A 1 5.21 7.80 21.95
CA MET A 1 4.47 7.48 20.70
C MET A 1 5.29 6.49 19.90
N ARG A 2 4.75 5.32 19.51
CA ARG A 2 5.47 4.41 18.60
C ARG A 2 5.37 4.98 17.19
N VAL A 3 6.47 5.52 16.68
CA VAL A 3 6.57 5.98 15.28
C VAL A 3 6.50 4.74 14.39
N ARG A 4 5.55 4.70 13.46
CA ARG A 4 5.51 3.66 12.43
C ARG A 4 6.64 3.92 11.44
N ASN A 5 7.46 2.91 11.19
CA ASN A 5 8.48 2.94 10.15
C ASN A 5 7.96 2.27 8.87
N ILE A 6 8.72 2.39 7.78
CA ILE A 6 8.40 1.82 6.48
C ILE A 6 8.11 0.30 6.52
N VAL A 7 8.80 -0.43 7.40
CA VAL A 7 8.61 -1.87 7.58
C VAL A 7 7.22 -2.15 8.16
N SER A 8 6.82 -1.42 9.21
CA SER A 8 5.49 -1.59 9.82
C SER A 8 4.35 -1.22 8.88
N TRP A 9 4.51 -0.18 8.05
CA TRP A 9 3.55 0.18 7.01
C TRP A 9 3.41 -0.92 5.96
N THR A 10 4.54 -1.37 5.42
CA THR A 10 4.58 -2.41 4.39
C THR A 10 3.96 -3.72 4.90
N ALA A 11 4.24 -4.10 6.15
CA ALA A 11 3.65 -5.29 6.76
C ALA A 11 2.12 -5.18 6.90
N MET A 12 1.58 -4.03 7.29
CA MET A 12 0.13 -3.82 7.37
C MET A 12 -0.53 -3.87 5.98
N ILE A 13 0.08 -3.23 4.98
CA ILE A 13 -0.41 -3.23 3.60
C ILE A 13 -0.46 -4.68 3.09
N ALA A 14 0.69 -5.38 3.11
CA ALA A 14 0.77 -6.77 2.65
C ALA A 14 -0.23 -7.67 3.38
N GLY A 15 -0.34 -7.52 4.71
CA GLY A 15 -1.29 -8.29 5.52
C GLY A 15 -2.75 -8.09 5.09
N TYR A 16 -3.19 -6.86 4.83
CA TYR A 16 -4.57 -6.63 4.37
C TYR A 16 -4.80 -7.18 2.95
N VAL A 17 -3.86 -6.94 2.03
CA VAL A 17 -3.98 -7.37 0.63
C VAL A 17 -3.99 -8.90 0.50
N GLN A 18 -3.10 -9.59 1.23
CA GLN A 18 -3.02 -11.05 1.24
C GLN A 18 -4.25 -11.70 1.86
N ASN A 19 -4.87 -11.06 2.87
CA ASN A 19 -6.11 -11.54 3.50
C ASN A 19 -7.38 -11.17 2.72
N GLY A 20 -7.26 -10.70 1.48
CA GLY A 20 -8.42 -10.41 0.63
C GLY A 20 -9.19 -9.16 1.02
N ILE A 21 -8.56 -8.21 1.73
CA ILE A 21 -9.16 -6.93 2.13
C ILE A 21 -8.40 -5.78 1.45
N PRO A 22 -8.42 -5.69 0.10
CA PRO A 22 -7.59 -4.76 -0.66
C PRO A 22 -7.89 -3.28 -0.35
N GLU A 23 -9.12 -2.93 0.01
CA GLU A 23 -9.55 -1.57 0.35
C GLU A 23 -8.83 -1.06 1.58
N LYS A 24 -8.67 -1.92 2.60
CA LYS A 24 -7.90 -1.58 3.80
C LYS A 24 -6.41 -1.50 3.49
N GLY A 25 -5.90 -2.39 2.64
CA GLY A 25 -4.51 -2.33 2.18
C GLY A 25 -4.18 -1.01 1.49
N LEU A 26 -5.02 -0.60 0.55
CA LEU A 26 -4.89 0.68 -0.15
C LEU A 26 -5.07 1.88 0.79
N GLY A 27 -6.05 1.83 1.70
CA GLY A 27 -6.26 2.89 2.69
C GLY A 27 -5.06 3.06 3.64
N VAL A 28 -4.36 1.98 3.98
CA VAL A 28 -3.11 2.05 4.76
C VAL A 28 -1.98 2.66 3.93
N PHE A 29 -1.87 2.32 2.65
CA PHE A 29 -0.90 2.92 1.74
C PHE A 29 -1.12 4.44 1.60
N LEU A 30 -2.35 4.90 1.39
CA LEU A 30 -2.64 6.33 1.32
C LEU A 30 -2.26 7.06 2.62
N LYS A 31 -2.59 6.48 3.78
CA LYS A 31 -2.17 7.03 5.09
C LYS A 31 -0.65 7.10 5.26
N MET A 32 0.10 6.15 4.70
CA MET A 32 1.56 6.16 4.71
C MET A 32 2.08 7.37 3.92
N VAL A 33 1.55 7.59 2.71
CA VAL A 33 1.90 8.73 1.86
C VAL A 33 1.52 10.05 2.51
N ASP A 34 0.31 10.17 3.06
CA ASP A 34 -0.16 11.37 3.79
C ASP A 34 0.68 11.67 5.03
N SER A 35 1.27 10.64 5.65
CA SER A 35 2.21 10.81 6.78
C SER A 35 3.60 11.28 6.37
N GLY A 36 3.85 11.50 5.07
CA GLY A 36 5.16 11.85 4.51
C GLY A 36 6.15 10.68 4.46
N THR A 37 5.70 9.44 4.72
CA THR A 37 6.56 8.26 4.62
C THR A 37 6.60 7.80 3.16
N LEU A 38 7.78 7.86 2.54
CA LEU A 38 7.94 7.43 1.16
C LEU A 38 7.83 5.90 1.02
N PRO A 39 6.97 5.38 0.13
CA PRO A 39 6.93 3.96 -0.19
C PRO A 39 8.21 3.52 -0.89
N ASN A 40 8.66 2.28 -0.61
CA ASN A 40 9.76 1.65 -1.35
C ASN A 40 9.22 0.57 -2.30
N ALA A 41 10.12 -0.07 -3.06
CA ALA A 41 9.74 -1.13 -4.00
C ALA A 41 8.89 -2.24 -3.36
N ILE A 42 9.19 -2.64 -2.11
CA ILE A 42 8.44 -3.68 -1.39
C ILE A 42 7.02 -3.18 -1.08
N THR A 43 6.89 -1.92 -0.64
CA THR A 43 5.59 -1.30 -0.41
C THR A 43 4.74 -1.28 -1.69
N LEU A 44 5.34 -0.88 -2.82
CA LEU A 44 4.65 -0.80 -4.10
C LEU A 44 4.20 -2.17 -4.62
N VAL A 45 5.07 -3.17 -4.56
CA VAL A 45 4.72 -4.57 -4.90
C VAL A 45 3.61 -5.10 -4.00
N SER A 46 3.59 -4.69 -2.72
CA SER A 46 2.57 -5.14 -1.76
C SER A 46 1.19 -4.53 -2.01
N VAL A 47 1.10 -3.28 -2.50
CA VAL A 47 -0.19 -2.60 -2.73
C VAL A 47 -0.73 -2.86 -4.14
N LEU A 48 0.12 -3.22 -5.09
CA LEU A 48 -0.26 -3.43 -6.49
C LEU A 48 -1.45 -4.40 -6.67
N PRO A 49 -1.53 -5.58 -6.00
CA PRO A 49 -2.68 -6.46 -6.16
C PRO A 49 -3.99 -5.84 -5.66
N ALA A 50 -3.92 -4.91 -4.70
CA ALA A 50 -5.10 -4.15 -4.28
C ALA A 50 -5.56 -3.20 -5.38
N CYS A 51 -4.63 -2.54 -6.06
CA CYS A 51 -4.96 -1.63 -7.16
C CYS A 51 -5.63 -2.38 -8.32
N ALA A 52 -5.11 -3.55 -8.67
CA ALA A 52 -5.67 -4.41 -9.71
C ALA A 52 -7.07 -4.95 -9.35
N ARG A 53 -7.33 -5.26 -8.07
CA ARG A 53 -8.64 -5.75 -7.60
C ARG A 53 -9.71 -4.66 -7.48
N LEU A 54 -9.28 -3.41 -7.31
CA LEU A 54 -10.17 -2.27 -7.09
C LEU A 54 -10.36 -1.43 -8.35
N ASP A 55 -9.92 -1.92 -9.52
CA ASP A 55 -9.89 -1.18 -10.79
C ASP A 55 -9.27 0.24 -10.66
N CYS A 56 -8.32 0.40 -9.73
CA CYS A 56 -7.61 1.67 -9.50
C CYS A 56 -6.50 1.83 -10.54
N LEU A 57 -6.89 1.93 -11.81
CA LEU A 57 -6.00 2.01 -12.97
C LEU A 57 -5.01 3.17 -12.89
N ASP A 58 -5.44 4.33 -12.38
CA ASP A 58 -4.59 5.52 -12.24
C ASP A 58 -3.42 5.27 -11.26
N LEU A 59 -3.68 4.56 -10.16
CA LEU A 59 -2.64 4.19 -9.20
C LEU A 59 -1.77 3.04 -9.73
N GLY A 60 -2.37 2.10 -10.47
CA GLY A 60 -1.67 1.01 -11.14
C GLY A 60 -0.62 1.52 -12.14
N MET A 61 -0.97 2.52 -12.96
CA MET A 61 -0.03 3.16 -13.89
C MET A 61 1.08 3.93 -13.18
N LEU A 62 0.79 4.59 -12.05
CA LEU A 62 1.82 5.27 -11.25
C LEU A 62 2.90 4.29 -10.74
N ILE A 63 2.48 3.06 -10.43
CA ILE A 63 3.36 2.02 -9.87
C ILE A 63 4.08 1.23 -10.98
N HIS A 64 3.41 1.03 -12.12
CA HIS A 64 3.78 0.04 -13.12
C HIS A 64 3.83 0.55 -14.56
N GLY A 65 4.19 1.83 -14.75
CA GLY A 65 4.37 2.45 -16.08
C GLY A 65 5.02 1.55 -17.13
#